data_AF-A0A957TF74-F1
#
_entry.id   AF-A0A957TF74-F1
#
_cell.length_a   1.000
_cell.length_b   1.000
_cell.length_c   1.000
_cell.angle_alpha   90.00
_cell.angle_beta   90.00
_cell.angle_gamma   90.00
#
_symmetry.space_group_name_H-M   'P 1'
#
loop_
_entity.id
_entity.type
_entity.pdbx_description
1 polymer ?
#
loop_
_entity_poly.entity_id
_entity_poly.type
_entity_poly.pdbx_seq_one_letter_code
_entity_poly.pdbx_strand_id
1 'polypeptide(L)'
;MTELEKLEKQIIACRKCSRLVEWREEVARVKRKAYMDQEYWGKPVPGFGDPEARVMVVGLAPGAHGSNRTGRQFTGDASGKFLYPALHKAGFANQPQSESRGDGLVLNDMYITASGRCAPPDNKPSTEELNTCQPYLERELELIDPVVIVCLGRIAFERILKIYSARSSVYKFAHGASYQLANGKWVLCSYHPSQQNTSTKKLTQKMFDAIWEKAKEFANRK
;
A
#
# COMPACT_ATOMS: atom_id res chain seq x y z
N MET A 1 -5.19 24.19 0.02
CA MET A 1 -5.39 22.77 0.29
C MET A 1 -5.69 22.07 -1.02
N THR A 2 -4.83 21.15 -1.46
CA THR A 2 -4.96 20.40 -2.71
C THR A 2 -6.13 19.42 -2.64
N GLU A 3 -6.58 18.89 -3.78
CA GLU A 3 -7.61 17.83 -3.81
C GLU A 3 -7.14 16.54 -3.12
N LEU A 4 -5.84 16.24 -3.20
CA LEU A 4 -5.24 15.11 -2.51
C LEU A 4 -5.31 15.30 -0.99
N GLU A 5 -4.96 16.48 -0.48
CA GLU A 5 -5.08 16.79 0.96
C GLU A 5 -6.54 16.75 1.47
N LYS A 6 -7.51 17.14 0.62
CA LYS A 6 -8.94 16.99 0.93
C LYS A 6 -9.31 15.51 1.04
N LEU A 7 -8.87 14.69 0.09
CA LEU A 7 -9.12 13.25 0.10
C LEU A 7 -8.48 12.58 1.33
N GLU A 8 -7.25 12.94 1.69
CA GLU A 8 -6.60 12.44 2.89
C GLU A 8 -7.44 12.74 4.14
N LYS A 9 -7.92 13.97 4.31
CA LYS A 9 -8.80 14.33 5.43
C LYS A 9 -10.09 13.51 5.45
N GLN A 10 -10.71 13.26 4.29
CA GLN A 10 -11.89 12.41 4.18
C GLN A 10 -11.60 10.96 4.56
N ILE A 11 -10.48 10.40 4.10
CA ILE A 11 -10.03 9.06 4.46
C ILE A 11 -9.87 8.95 5.96
N ILE A 12 -9.12 9.88 6.59
CA ILE A 12 -8.82 9.85 8.03
C ILE A 12 -10.09 9.97 8.88
N ALA A 13 -11.09 10.72 8.42
CA ALA A 13 -12.37 10.87 9.11
C ALA A 13 -13.30 9.65 8.98
N CYS A 14 -12.99 8.69 8.10
CA CYS A 14 -13.90 7.60 7.77
C CYS A 14 -14.17 6.62 8.93
N ARG A 15 -15.45 6.32 9.16
CA ARG A 15 -15.95 5.34 10.14
C ARG A 15 -16.97 4.33 9.55
N LYS A 16 -16.99 4.14 8.23
CA LYS A 16 -18.04 3.37 7.53
C LYS A 16 -18.08 1.86 7.88
N CYS A 17 -16.97 1.26 8.32
CA CYS A 17 -16.89 -0.17 8.62
C CYS A 17 -16.79 -0.41 10.13
N SER A 18 -17.91 -0.69 10.81
CA SER A 18 -17.98 -0.83 12.28
C SER A 18 -16.93 -1.79 12.85
N ARG A 19 -16.81 -3.00 12.28
CA ARG A 19 -15.81 -4.01 12.68
C ARG A 19 -14.38 -3.47 12.65
N LEU A 20 -14.01 -2.73 11.61
CA LEU A 20 -12.65 -2.18 11.46
C LEU A 20 -12.42 -0.97 12.36
N VAL A 21 -13.46 -0.18 12.61
CA VAL A 21 -13.42 0.96 13.52
C VAL A 21 -13.19 0.48 14.95
N GLU A 22 -13.96 -0.50 15.40
CA GLU A 22 -13.81 -1.11 16.72
C GLU A 22 -12.42 -1.72 16.88
N TRP A 23 -11.99 -2.57 15.93
CA TRP A 23 -10.71 -3.25 16.00
C TRP A 23 -9.51 -2.29 16.01
N ARG A 24 -9.46 -1.32 15.10
CA ARG A 24 -8.30 -0.41 14.99
C ARG A 24 -8.12 0.45 16.26
N GLU A 25 -9.24 0.82 16.90
CA GLU A 25 -9.29 1.64 18.11
C GLU A 25 -9.00 0.79 19.35
N GLU A 26 -9.50 -0.45 19.41
CA GLU A 26 -9.14 -1.40 20.45
C GLU A 26 -7.63 -1.67 20.46
N VAL A 27 -7.04 -1.96 19.30
CA VAL A 27 -5.59 -2.17 19.18
C VAL A 27 -4.80 -0.92 19.62
N ALA A 28 -5.29 0.27 19.30
CA ALA A 28 -4.67 1.53 19.70
C ALA A 28 -4.75 1.80 21.21
N ARG A 29 -5.82 1.33 21.86
CA ARG A 29 -6.04 1.47 23.31
C ARG A 29 -5.28 0.41 24.11
N VAL A 30 -5.40 -0.86 23.73
CA VAL A 30 -4.78 -2.00 24.44
C VAL A 30 -3.28 -2.02 24.22
N LYS A 31 -2.85 -1.75 22.98
CA LYS A 31 -1.44 -1.76 22.52
C LYS A 31 -0.75 -3.11 22.74
N ARG A 32 0.37 -3.30 22.03
CA ARG A 32 1.28 -4.42 22.31
C ARG A 32 2.27 -4.00 23.39
N LYS A 33 2.68 -4.91 24.28
CA LYS A 33 3.69 -4.66 25.33
C LYS A 33 4.94 -3.92 24.83
N ALA A 34 5.41 -4.25 23.63
CA ALA A 34 6.59 -3.64 23.00
C ALA A 34 6.39 -2.17 22.58
N TYR A 35 5.17 -1.65 22.60
CA TYR A 35 4.77 -0.33 22.10
C TYR A 35 3.84 0.40 23.07
N MET A 36 3.86 0.07 24.37
CA MET A 36 2.90 0.59 25.35
C MET A 36 3.01 2.11 25.55
N ASP A 37 4.24 2.61 25.48
CA ASP A 37 4.65 4.00 25.62
C ASP A 37 4.36 4.84 24.36
N GLN A 38 4.02 4.21 23.24
CA GLN A 38 3.80 4.90 21.98
C GLN A 38 2.34 5.33 21.82
N GLU A 39 2.12 6.51 21.25
CA GLU A 39 0.81 6.92 20.76
C GLU A 39 0.50 6.21 19.44
N TYR A 40 -0.69 5.62 19.34
CA TYR A 40 -1.14 4.91 18.14
C TYR A 40 -1.99 5.83 17.27
N TRP A 41 -1.85 5.69 15.97
CA TRP A 41 -2.69 6.38 14.98
C TRP A 41 -4.19 6.04 15.12
N GLY A 42 -4.54 4.74 15.21
CA GLY A 42 -5.91 4.28 15.53
C GLY A 42 -7.01 4.73 14.54
N LYS A 43 -6.62 5.16 13.34
CA LYS A 43 -7.49 5.78 12.33
C LYS A 43 -7.23 5.14 10.96
N PRO A 44 -8.06 5.42 9.93
CA PRO A 44 -7.72 5.07 8.57
C PRO A 44 -6.37 5.67 8.17
N VAL A 45 -5.54 4.90 7.48
CA VAL A 45 -4.22 5.30 7.00
C VAL A 45 -4.36 5.80 5.56
N PRO A 46 -4.09 7.09 5.27
CA PRO A 46 -4.08 7.59 3.90
C PRO A 46 -2.92 6.99 3.09
N GLY A 47 -2.91 7.19 1.78
CA GLY A 47 -1.66 7.02 1.02
C GLY A 47 -0.63 8.09 1.39
N PHE A 48 0.59 7.96 0.88
CA PHE A 48 1.62 9.00 1.02
C PHE A 48 2.65 8.88 -0.10
N GLY A 49 3.31 9.99 -0.43
CA GLY A 49 4.40 10.03 -1.40
C GLY A 49 4.32 11.26 -2.27
N ASP A 50 4.91 11.14 -3.45
CA ASP A 50 4.94 12.19 -4.47
C ASP A 50 3.54 12.35 -5.13
N PRO A 51 2.93 13.55 -5.10
CA PRO A 51 1.65 13.82 -5.77
C PRO A 51 1.71 13.68 -7.30
N GLU A 52 2.91 13.78 -7.89
CA GLU A 52 3.15 13.62 -9.33
C GLU A 52 3.76 12.25 -9.68
N ALA A 53 3.62 11.27 -8.78
CA ALA A 53 4.23 9.96 -8.91
C ALA A 53 3.79 9.22 -10.18
N ARG A 54 4.77 8.82 -11.00
CA ARG A 54 4.52 7.90 -12.13
C ARG A 54 4.35 6.44 -11.67
N VAL A 55 4.88 6.08 -10.50
CA VAL A 55 4.76 4.73 -9.93
C VAL A 55 3.90 4.73 -8.68
N MET A 56 2.85 3.91 -8.65
CA MET A 56 1.97 3.77 -7.48
C MET A 56 2.02 2.34 -6.92
N VAL A 57 2.27 2.20 -5.63
CA VAL A 57 2.23 0.92 -4.91
C VAL A 57 0.88 0.74 -4.24
N VAL A 58 0.27 -0.44 -4.40
CA VAL A 58 -1.01 -0.78 -3.80
C VAL A 58 -0.88 -2.04 -2.95
N GLY A 59 -0.99 -1.88 -1.64
CA GLY A 59 -1.05 -2.95 -0.65
C GLY A 59 -2.45 -3.49 -0.37
N LEU A 60 -2.52 -4.40 0.60
CA LEU A 60 -3.79 -4.94 1.09
C LEU A 60 -4.49 -3.97 2.05
N ALA A 61 -3.98 -3.85 3.27
CA ALA A 61 -4.54 -3.03 4.34
C ALA A 61 -3.48 -2.80 5.44
N PRO A 62 -3.67 -1.81 6.34
CA PRO A 62 -2.81 -1.59 7.49
C PRO A 62 -2.61 -2.80 8.39
N GLY A 63 -1.37 -3.00 8.85
CA GLY A 63 -1.06 -3.92 9.95
C GLY A 63 -1.43 -3.31 11.31
N ALA A 64 -1.97 -4.13 12.21
CA ALA A 64 -2.46 -3.72 13.53
C ALA A 64 -1.42 -2.91 14.37
N HIS A 65 -0.14 -3.30 14.32
CA HIS A 65 0.96 -2.62 15.01
C HIS A 65 1.98 -1.99 14.04
N GLY A 66 1.66 -1.97 12.74
CA GLY A 66 2.42 -1.28 11.71
C GLY A 66 1.80 0.09 11.47
N SER A 67 1.17 0.26 10.30
CA SER A 67 0.57 1.53 9.92
C SER A 67 -0.64 1.97 10.75
N ASN A 68 -1.34 1.07 11.45
CA ASN A 68 -2.35 1.48 12.44
C ASN A 68 -1.73 2.09 13.72
N ARG A 69 -0.46 1.81 13.99
CA ARG A 69 0.30 2.48 15.05
C ARG A 69 0.92 3.76 14.52
N THR A 70 1.61 3.69 13.39
CA THR A 70 2.47 4.78 12.90
C THR A 70 1.73 5.81 12.05
N GLY A 71 0.60 5.45 11.44
CA GLY A 71 -0.20 6.31 10.56
C GLY A 71 0.38 6.53 9.17
N ARG A 72 1.40 5.75 8.76
CA ARG A 72 1.96 5.76 7.38
C ARG A 72 1.99 4.35 6.83
N GLN A 73 1.62 4.18 5.57
CA GLN A 73 1.56 2.86 4.92
C GLN A 73 2.88 2.11 5.07
N PHE A 74 2.82 0.80 5.32
CA PHE A 74 3.99 -0.07 5.50
C PHE A 74 5.00 0.39 6.58
N THR A 75 4.68 1.32 7.47
CA THR A 75 5.65 1.86 8.43
C THR A 75 5.54 1.14 9.79
N GLY A 76 6.66 0.70 10.35
CA GLY A 76 6.72 0.13 11.70
C GLY A 76 6.39 -1.36 11.83
N ASP A 77 6.32 -2.12 10.74
CA ASP A 77 6.17 -3.59 10.78
C ASP A 77 7.18 -4.32 9.87
N ALA A 78 7.09 -5.65 9.84
CA ALA A 78 8.00 -6.49 9.05
C ALA A 78 7.87 -6.25 7.53
N SER A 79 6.70 -5.83 7.04
CA SER A 79 6.50 -5.54 5.63
C SER A 79 7.28 -4.30 5.22
N GLY A 80 7.26 -3.26 6.07
CA GLY A 80 8.07 -2.05 5.90
C GLY A 80 9.56 -2.31 5.88
N LYS A 81 10.04 -3.13 6.82
CA LYS A 81 11.45 -3.51 6.94
C LYS A 81 11.99 -4.23 5.70
N PHE A 82 11.11 -4.78 4.87
CA PHE A 82 11.46 -5.40 3.59
C PHE A 82 11.23 -4.45 2.41
N LEU A 83 10.17 -3.64 2.46
CA LEU A 83 9.79 -2.71 1.40
C LEU A 83 10.78 -1.56 1.24
N TYR A 84 10.99 -0.76 2.27
CA TYR A 84 11.73 0.49 2.16
C TYR A 84 13.19 0.35 1.77
N PRO A 85 13.95 -0.66 2.24
CA PRO A 85 15.30 -0.89 1.75
C PRO A 85 15.35 -1.17 0.24
N ALA A 86 14.36 -1.90 -0.28
CA ALA A 86 14.26 -2.19 -1.72
C ALA A 86 13.93 -0.91 -2.51
N LEU A 87 13.03 -0.08 -2.01
CA LEU A 87 12.67 1.20 -2.61
C LEU A 87 13.85 2.19 -2.62
N HIS A 88 14.59 2.29 -1.52
CA HIS A 88 15.78 3.12 -1.42
C HIS A 88 16.86 2.67 -2.40
N LYS A 89 17.12 1.36 -2.48
CA LYS A 89 18.05 0.78 -3.46
C LYS A 89 17.64 1.09 -4.90
N ALA A 90 16.34 1.06 -5.18
CA ALA A 90 15.79 1.44 -6.48
C ALA A 90 15.65 2.95 -6.68
N GLY A 91 16.07 3.80 -5.73
CA GLY A 91 16.02 5.27 -5.86
C GLY A 91 14.63 5.90 -5.69
N PHE A 92 13.61 5.14 -5.28
CA PHE A 92 12.26 5.65 -5.03
C PHE A 92 12.08 6.23 -3.62
N ALA A 93 13.05 6.04 -2.72
CA ALA A 93 13.04 6.59 -1.37
C ALA A 93 14.39 7.22 -1.03
N ASN A 94 14.41 8.28 -0.23
CA ASN A 94 15.63 8.96 0.22
C ASN A 94 16.40 8.20 1.32
N GLN A 95 15.75 7.27 2.02
CA GLN A 95 16.35 6.48 3.08
C GLN A 95 15.73 5.07 3.14
N PRO A 96 16.46 4.05 3.65
CA PRO A 96 15.95 2.67 3.69
C PRO A 96 15.03 2.36 4.89
N GLN A 97 14.93 3.25 5.87
CA GLN A 97 14.11 3.06 7.07
C GLN A 97 12.83 3.90 7.05
N SER A 98 11.81 3.35 7.71
CA SER A 98 10.51 3.95 7.90
C SER A 98 10.00 3.55 9.28
N GLU A 99 10.23 4.43 10.25
CA GLU A 99 10.00 4.21 11.69
C GLU A 99 8.75 4.93 12.17
N SER A 100 8.53 6.18 11.72
CA SER A 100 7.40 7.02 12.12
C SER A 100 7.04 8.02 11.03
N ARG A 101 5.86 8.64 11.09
CA ARG A 101 5.47 9.68 10.12
C ARG A 101 6.41 10.88 10.03
N GLY A 102 7.13 11.18 11.11
CA GLY A 102 8.00 12.35 11.23
C GLY A 102 9.48 12.07 10.98
N ASP A 103 9.84 10.88 10.49
CA ASP A 103 11.23 10.43 10.36
C ASP A 103 11.98 10.93 9.11
N GLY A 104 11.41 11.89 8.37
CA GLY A 104 12.04 12.48 7.19
C GLY A 104 12.07 11.61 5.94
N LEU A 105 11.40 10.45 5.93
CA LEU A 105 11.26 9.64 4.72
C LEU A 105 10.47 10.40 3.65
N VAL A 106 11.09 10.54 2.47
CA VAL A 106 10.51 11.11 1.25
C VAL A 106 10.54 10.05 0.15
N LEU A 107 9.44 9.95 -0.59
CA LEU A 107 9.36 9.14 -1.80
C LEU A 107 9.55 10.03 -3.02
N ASN A 108 10.34 9.57 -3.98
CA ASN A 108 10.58 10.28 -5.24
C ASN A 108 9.89 9.52 -6.37
N ASP A 109 9.04 10.18 -7.16
CA ASP A 109 8.32 9.58 -8.29
C ASP A 109 7.49 8.33 -7.90
N MET A 110 7.09 8.28 -6.63
CA MET A 110 6.37 7.15 -6.05
C MET A 110 5.31 7.58 -5.04
N TYR A 111 4.14 6.96 -5.13
CA TYR A 111 3.06 7.06 -4.17
C TYR A 111 2.67 5.67 -3.62
N ILE A 112 2.50 5.53 -2.32
CA ILE A 112 2.17 4.25 -1.67
C ILE A 112 0.81 4.34 -0.99
N THR A 113 -0.07 3.39 -1.31
CA THR A 113 -1.40 3.25 -0.69
C THR A 113 -1.78 1.78 -0.46
N ALA A 114 -3.03 1.54 -0.05
CA ALA A 114 -3.60 0.22 0.15
C ALA A 114 -5.07 0.13 -0.28
N SER A 115 -5.52 -1.09 -0.58
CA SER A 115 -6.90 -1.39 -0.99
C SER A 115 -7.91 -1.13 0.14
N GLY A 116 -7.54 -1.44 1.39
CA GLY A 116 -8.25 -1.05 2.60
C GLY A 116 -7.45 -0.04 3.40
N ARG A 117 -8.12 0.93 4.05
CA ARG A 117 -7.44 1.98 4.84
C ARG A 117 -7.43 1.72 6.34
N CYS A 118 -8.14 0.72 6.86
CA CYS A 118 -8.15 0.41 8.29
C CYS A 118 -7.50 -0.95 8.54
N ALA A 119 -6.87 -1.13 9.70
CA ALA A 119 -6.38 -2.44 10.10
C ALA A 119 -7.55 -3.41 10.26
N PRO A 120 -7.53 -4.57 9.57
CA PRO A 120 -8.50 -5.63 9.81
C PRO A 120 -7.97 -6.65 10.83
N PRO A 121 -8.84 -7.27 11.65
CA PRO A 121 -8.49 -8.46 12.40
C PRO A 121 -7.81 -9.51 11.52
N ASP A 122 -6.75 -10.13 12.04
CA ASP A 122 -5.92 -11.14 11.35
C ASP A 122 -5.34 -10.71 9.99
N ASN A 123 -5.30 -9.41 9.71
CA ASN A 123 -4.97 -8.86 8.38
C ASN A 123 -5.90 -9.37 7.26
N LYS A 124 -7.15 -9.69 7.59
CA LYS A 124 -8.18 -10.20 6.67
C LYS A 124 -9.38 -9.25 6.58
N PRO A 125 -9.35 -8.27 5.66
CA PRO A 125 -10.52 -7.49 5.35
C PRO A 125 -11.54 -8.35 4.57
N SER A 126 -12.82 -8.12 4.79
CA SER A 126 -13.89 -8.71 3.99
C SER A 126 -14.00 -8.03 2.62
N THR A 127 -14.68 -8.70 1.68
CA THR A 127 -15.00 -8.11 0.37
C THR A 127 -15.84 -6.85 0.50
N GLU A 128 -16.78 -6.81 1.45
CA GLU A 128 -17.63 -5.64 1.71
C GLU A 128 -16.81 -4.45 2.23
N GLU A 129 -15.88 -4.69 3.15
CA GLU A 129 -14.98 -3.65 3.66
C GLU A 129 -14.08 -3.10 2.56
N LEU A 130 -13.54 -3.98 1.70
CA LEU A 130 -12.75 -3.55 0.54
C LEU A 130 -13.60 -2.75 -0.45
N ASN A 131 -14.83 -3.19 -0.74
CA ASN A 131 -15.78 -2.46 -1.59
C ASN A 131 -16.10 -1.08 -1.02
N THR A 132 -16.35 -0.99 0.28
CA THR A 132 -16.59 0.29 0.99
C THR A 132 -15.39 1.23 0.87
N CYS A 133 -14.19 0.68 0.80
CA CYS A 133 -12.95 1.44 0.69
C CYS A 133 -12.53 1.76 -0.76
N GLN A 134 -13.14 1.11 -1.76
CA GLN A 134 -12.82 1.26 -3.19
C GLN A 134 -12.82 2.71 -3.67
N PRO A 135 -13.84 3.54 -3.32
CA PRO A 135 -13.91 4.90 -3.84
C PRO A 135 -12.71 5.77 -3.47
N TYR A 136 -12.06 5.50 -2.33
CA TYR A 136 -10.83 6.21 -1.95
C TYR A 136 -9.64 5.81 -2.82
N LEU A 137 -9.52 4.54 -3.20
CA LEU A 137 -8.46 4.08 -4.09
C LEU A 137 -8.68 4.58 -5.52
N GLU A 138 -9.93 4.58 -6.01
CA GLU A 138 -10.30 5.17 -7.29
C GLU A 138 -9.90 6.64 -7.34
N ARG A 139 -10.25 7.42 -6.30
CA ARG A 139 -9.92 8.83 -6.25
C ARG A 139 -8.42 9.11 -6.15
N GLU A 140 -7.65 8.29 -5.44
CA GLU A 140 -6.18 8.39 -5.45
C GLU A 140 -5.60 8.07 -6.83
N LEU A 141 -6.12 7.04 -7.53
CA LEU A 141 -5.67 6.70 -8.89
C LEU A 141 -5.99 7.82 -9.89
N GLU A 142 -7.12 8.50 -9.73
CA GLU A 142 -7.48 9.68 -10.54
C GLU A 142 -6.58 10.88 -10.27
N LEU A 143 -6.25 11.15 -9.00
CA LEU A 143 -5.49 12.33 -8.62
C LEU A 143 -3.98 12.18 -8.90
N ILE A 144 -3.44 10.98 -8.71
CA ILE A 144 -2.02 10.68 -8.96
C ILE A 144 -1.76 10.34 -10.43
N ASP A 145 -2.75 9.73 -11.09
CA ASP A 145 -2.68 9.27 -12.49
C ASP A 145 -1.38 8.50 -12.86
N PRO A 146 -1.00 7.46 -12.10
CA PRO A 146 0.28 6.78 -12.31
C PRO A 146 0.31 6.01 -13.64
N VAL A 147 1.48 5.93 -14.26
CA VAL A 147 1.70 5.11 -15.47
C VAL A 147 2.02 3.64 -15.12
N VAL A 148 2.58 3.39 -13.93
CA VAL A 148 2.86 2.05 -13.39
C VAL A 148 2.18 1.86 -12.04
N ILE A 149 1.48 0.74 -11.88
CA ILE A 149 0.84 0.32 -10.63
C ILE A 149 1.44 -1.01 -10.17
N VAL A 150 2.13 -1.01 -9.03
CA VAL A 150 2.72 -2.21 -8.42
C VAL A 150 1.76 -2.78 -7.38
N CYS A 151 1.13 -3.91 -7.70
CA CYS A 151 0.20 -4.61 -6.83
C CYS A 151 0.93 -5.60 -5.91
N LEU A 152 0.90 -5.35 -4.61
CA LEU A 152 1.49 -6.22 -3.60
C LEU A 152 0.45 -7.24 -3.10
N GLY A 153 0.41 -8.40 -3.76
CA GLY A 153 -0.50 -9.49 -3.47
C GLY A 153 -1.72 -9.56 -4.39
N ARG A 154 -2.36 -10.73 -4.40
CA ARG A 154 -3.48 -11.06 -5.30
C ARG A 154 -4.68 -10.13 -5.13
N ILE A 155 -5.03 -9.79 -3.89
CA ILE A 155 -6.17 -8.92 -3.61
C ILE A 155 -5.95 -7.54 -4.24
N ALA A 156 -4.82 -6.88 -3.98
CA ALA A 156 -4.51 -5.58 -4.57
C ALA A 156 -4.62 -5.60 -6.10
N PHE A 157 -4.09 -6.66 -6.72
CA PHE A 157 -4.21 -6.88 -8.16
C PHE A 157 -5.66 -6.99 -8.64
N GLU A 158 -6.48 -7.85 -8.01
CA GLU A 158 -7.90 -8.01 -8.36
C GLU A 158 -8.69 -6.71 -8.19
N ARG A 159 -8.34 -5.88 -7.18
CA ARG A 159 -8.96 -4.56 -6.98
C ARG A 159 -8.64 -3.60 -8.11
N ILE A 160 -7.37 -3.53 -8.53
CA ILE A 160 -6.95 -2.69 -9.65
C ILE A 160 -7.62 -3.12 -10.96
N LEU A 161 -7.70 -4.43 -11.24
CA LEU A 161 -8.42 -4.92 -12.41
C LEU A 161 -9.91 -4.54 -12.36
N LYS A 162 -10.55 -4.66 -11.20
CA LYS A 162 -11.95 -4.27 -11.01
C LYS A 162 -12.17 -2.78 -11.29
N ILE A 163 -11.32 -1.92 -10.75
CA ILE A 163 -11.41 -0.45 -10.94
C ILE A 163 -11.32 -0.09 -12.42
N TYR A 164 -10.37 -0.68 -13.14
CA TYR A 164 -10.20 -0.42 -14.57
C TYR A 164 -11.11 -1.28 -15.47
N SER A 165 -12.10 -1.97 -14.90
CA SER A 165 -13.01 -2.87 -15.63
C SER A 165 -12.29 -3.87 -16.55
N ALA A 166 -11.08 -4.29 -16.14
CA ALA A 166 -10.24 -5.21 -16.88
C ALA A 166 -10.70 -6.65 -16.64
N ARG A 167 -10.97 -7.39 -17.72
CA ARG A 167 -11.50 -8.76 -17.65
C ARG A 167 -10.50 -9.69 -16.96
N SER A 168 -10.81 -10.11 -15.73
CA SER A 168 -9.90 -10.88 -14.87
C SER A 168 -9.49 -12.25 -15.42
N SER A 169 -10.26 -12.86 -16.32
CA SER A 169 -9.93 -14.15 -16.92
C SER A 169 -8.65 -14.12 -17.78
N VAL A 170 -8.28 -12.95 -18.30
CA VAL A 170 -7.07 -12.73 -19.11
C VAL A 170 -5.85 -12.47 -18.23
N TYR A 171 -6.06 -11.84 -17.07
CA TYR A 171 -5.00 -11.34 -16.20
C TYR A 171 -4.86 -12.23 -14.95
N LYS A 172 -3.79 -13.02 -14.87
CA LYS A 172 -3.56 -13.94 -13.76
C LYS A 172 -2.53 -13.37 -12.79
N PHE A 173 -2.83 -13.43 -11.49
CA PHE A 173 -1.85 -13.03 -10.50
C PHE A 173 -0.70 -14.04 -10.41
N ALA A 174 0.52 -13.58 -10.66
CA ALA A 174 1.75 -14.29 -10.37
C ALA A 174 2.84 -13.26 -10.05
N HIS A 175 3.76 -13.57 -9.13
CA HIS A 175 4.88 -12.68 -8.86
C HIS A 175 5.74 -12.50 -10.12
N GLY A 176 6.10 -11.25 -10.42
CA GLY A 176 6.86 -10.88 -11.61
C GLY A 176 6.01 -10.67 -12.86
N ALA A 177 4.72 -11.05 -12.84
CA ALA A 177 3.80 -10.79 -13.95
C ALA A 177 3.63 -9.29 -14.17
N SER A 178 3.43 -8.90 -15.43
CA SER A 178 3.29 -7.50 -15.82
C SER A 178 2.34 -7.41 -17.01
N TYR A 179 1.37 -6.51 -16.93
CA TYR A 179 0.32 -6.37 -17.92
C TYR A 179 0.15 -4.91 -18.29
N GLN A 180 -0.01 -4.61 -19.57
CA GLN A 180 -0.49 -3.31 -20.01
C GLN A 180 -2.02 -3.40 -20.15
N LEU A 181 -2.73 -2.49 -19.49
CA LEU A 181 -4.17 -2.37 -19.61
C LEU A 181 -4.54 -1.58 -20.87
N ALA A 182 -5.81 -1.66 -21.29
CA ALA A 182 -6.30 -0.96 -22.48
C ALA A 182 -6.17 0.58 -22.39
N ASN A 183 -6.13 1.13 -21.16
CA ASN A 183 -5.89 2.56 -20.92
C ASN A 183 -4.40 2.93 -20.87
N GLY A 184 -3.50 2.03 -21.29
CA GLY A 184 -2.06 2.27 -21.35
C GLY A 184 -1.30 2.05 -20.04
N LYS A 185 -1.99 1.98 -18.90
CA LYS A 185 -1.35 1.78 -17.58
C LYS A 185 -0.72 0.40 -17.46
N TRP A 186 0.47 0.34 -16.86
CA TRP A 186 1.12 -0.91 -16.51
C TRP A 186 0.70 -1.39 -15.13
N VAL A 187 0.38 -2.67 -15.00
CA VAL A 187 0.11 -3.35 -13.74
C VAL A 187 1.16 -4.42 -13.51
N LEU A 188 1.98 -4.24 -12.48
CA LEU A 188 3.01 -5.17 -12.04
C LEU A 188 2.51 -5.96 -10.82
N CYS A 189 2.82 -7.24 -10.79
CA CYS A 189 2.43 -8.12 -9.70
C CYS A 189 3.65 -8.53 -8.88
N SER A 190 3.53 -8.42 -7.55
CA SER A 190 4.48 -9.03 -6.63
C SER A 190 3.73 -9.78 -5.53
N TYR A 191 4.31 -10.86 -5.01
CA TYR A 191 3.87 -11.37 -3.71
C TYR A 191 3.99 -10.26 -2.66
N HIS A 192 3.04 -10.22 -1.72
CA HIS A 192 3.08 -9.24 -0.65
C HIS A 192 4.34 -9.46 0.22
N PRO A 193 5.06 -8.40 0.64
CA PRO A 193 6.24 -8.52 1.49
C PRO A 193 5.89 -8.83 2.96
N SER A 194 4.85 -9.65 3.20
CA SER A 194 4.48 -10.05 4.57
C SER A 194 5.59 -10.90 5.18
N GLN A 195 5.69 -10.87 6.52
CA GLN A 195 6.63 -11.73 7.25
C GLN A 195 6.49 -13.20 6.84
N GLN A 196 5.26 -13.68 6.64
CA GLN A 196 5.03 -15.05 6.17
C GLN A 196 5.72 -15.34 4.84
N ASN A 197 5.59 -14.47 3.84
CA ASN A 197 6.19 -14.69 2.52
C ASN A 197 7.71 -14.54 2.53
N THR A 198 8.23 -13.60 3.33
CA THR A 198 9.67 -13.30 3.37
C THR A 198 10.44 -14.30 4.22
N SER A 199 9.93 -14.70 5.39
CA SER A 199 10.55 -15.70 6.25
C SER A 199 10.55 -17.10 5.63
N THR A 200 9.53 -17.45 4.83
CA THR A 200 9.47 -18.75 4.11
C THR A 200 10.22 -18.74 2.77
N LYS A 201 10.86 -17.62 2.41
CA LYS A 201 11.54 -17.41 1.11
C LYS A 201 10.62 -17.55 -0.11
N LYS A 202 9.29 -17.58 0.07
CA LYS A 202 8.33 -17.44 -1.05
C LYS A 202 8.52 -16.13 -1.80
N LEU A 203 8.97 -15.10 -1.09
CA LEU A 203 9.49 -13.87 -1.66
C LEU A 203 10.90 -13.62 -1.11
N THR A 204 11.90 -13.59 -1.99
CA THR A 204 13.28 -13.25 -1.63
C THR A 204 13.58 -11.78 -1.94
N GLN A 205 14.62 -11.22 -1.33
CA GLN A 205 15.03 -9.83 -1.60
C GLN A 205 15.35 -9.62 -3.09
N LYS A 206 16.09 -10.55 -3.71
CA LYS A 206 16.44 -10.49 -5.14
C LYS A 206 15.20 -10.45 -6.04
N MET A 207 14.21 -11.29 -5.74
CA MET A 207 12.92 -11.30 -6.45
C MET A 207 12.19 -9.96 -6.32
N PHE A 208 12.23 -9.38 -5.12
CA PHE A 208 11.53 -8.13 -4.84
C PHE A 208 12.23 -6.92 -5.45
N ASP A 209 13.56 -6.85 -5.38
CA ASP A 209 14.39 -5.83 -6.04
C ASP A 209 14.09 -5.77 -7.55
N ALA A 210 13.96 -6.93 -8.21
CA ALA A 210 13.65 -7.01 -9.64
C ALA A 210 12.29 -6.39 -10.02
N ILE A 211 11.33 -6.31 -9.10
CA ILE A 211 10.05 -5.63 -9.34
C ILE A 211 10.26 -4.13 -9.47
N TRP A 212 11.13 -3.55 -8.66
CA TRP A 212 11.37 -2.11 -8.64
C TRP A 212 12.20 -1.65 -9.83
N GLU A 213 13.17 -2.46 -10.26
CA GLU A 213 13.89 -2.23 -11.52
C GLU A 213 12.92 -2.22 -12.71
N LYS A 214 12.01 -3.20 -12.76
CA LYS A 214 10.98 -3.26 -13.81
C LYS A 214 10.01 -2.07 -13.73
N ALA A 215 9.61 -1.66 -12.53
CA ALA A 215 8.74 -0.50 -12.35
C ALA A 215 9.39 0.77 -12.89
N LYS A 216 10.68 0.99 -12.60
CA LYS A 216 11.46 2.10 -13.14
C LYS A 216 11.60 2.02 -14.65
N GLU A 217 11.89 0.84 -15.20
CA GLU A 217 11.97 0.62 -16.64
C GLU A 217 10.66 1.04 -17.32
N PHE A 218 9.52 0.59 -16.81
CA PHE A 218 8.22 0.85 -17.43
C PHE A 218 7.77 2.31 -17.26
N ALA A 219 8.10 2.96 -16.15
CA ALA A 219 7.82 4.38 -15.95
C ALA A 219 8.59 5.30 -16.90
N ASN A 220 9.68 4.79 -17.50
CA ASN A 220 10.50 5.53 -18.47
C ASN A 220 10.20 5.18 -19.94
N ARG A 221 9.27 4.25 -20.20
CA ARG A 221 8.84 3.94 -21.57
C ARG A 221 7.92 5.06 -22.06
N LYS A 222 8.28 5.65 -23.20
CA LYS A 222 7.46 6.65 -23.91
C LYS A 222 6.26 5.99 -24.59
#